data_AF-A0AA39RER5-F1
#
_entry.id   AF-A0AA39RER5-F1
#
_cell.length_a   1.000
_cell.length_b   1.000
_cell.length_c   1.000
_cell.angle_alpha   90.00
_cell.angle_beta   90.00
_cell.angle_gamma   90.00
#
_symmetry.space_group_name_H-M   'P 1'
#
loop_
_entity.id
_entity.type
_entity.pdbx_description
1 polymer ?
#
loop_
_entity_poly.entity_id
_entity_poly.type
_entity_poly.pdbx_seq_one_letter_code
_entity_poly.pdbx_strand_id
1 'polypeptide(L)'
;MDEVDGMSAGDRGGVADLIASIKISKIPIICICNDRYSQKLKSLVNYYLLLSFRKPTKQQMAKRLMQIANAESLQINEIALEELAERVNGDMRMALNQLQYMKLSMSVIKYDDIRKRLLSSAKDEHIFHRRCEKDWK
;
A
#
# COMPACT_ATOMS: atom_id res chain seq x y z
N MET A 1 5.66 15.82 -3.29
CA MET A 1 6.74 15.35 -2.40
C MET A 1 6.24 14.11 -1.70
N ASP A 2 6.86 12.96 -1.94
CA ASP A 2 6.50 11.69 -1.30
C ASP A 2 7.41 11.41 -0.10
N GLU A 3 6.95 10.59 0.85
CA GLU A 3 7.69 10.17 2.04
C GLU A 3 8.33 11.32 2.86
N VAL A 4 7.58 12.41 3.08
CA VAL A 4 8.12 13.61 3.76
C VAL A 4 8.51 13.37 5.24
N ASP A 5 7.98 12.31 5.86
CA ASP A 5 8.38 11.82 7.19
C ASP A 5 9.72 11.05 7.19
N GLY A 6 10.14 10.58 6.01
CA GLY A 6 11.38 9.86 5.77
C GLY A 6 12.64 10.72 5.73
N MET A 7 12.52 12.06 5.66
CA MET A 7 13.67 12.97 5.56
C MET A 7 14.73 12.66 6.63
N SER A 8 15.91 12.28 6.18
CA SER A 8 16.94 11.64 7.02
C SER A 8 18.07 12.63 7.38
N ALA A 9 19.15 12.14 8.00
CA ALA A 9 20.30 12.98 8.34
C ALA A 9 20.97 13.62 7.09
N GLY A 10 20.74 13.08 5.89
CA GLY A 10 21.16 13.68 4.63
C GLY A 10 20.35 14.92 4.23
N ASP A 11 19.15 15.11 4.77
CA ASP A 11 18.19 16.14 4.35
C ASP A 11 18.06 17.26 5.40
N ARG A 12 19.18 17.62 6.04
CA ARG A 12 19.20 18.71 7.02
C ARG A 12 18.71 20.00 6.37
N GLY A 13 17.59 20.52 6.87
CA GLY A 13 16.96 21.74 6.35
C GLY A 13 15.86 21.51 5.31
N GLY A 14 15.67 20.28 4.80
CA GLY A 14 14.70 20.00 3.73
C GLY A 14 13.26 20.38 4.09
N VAL A 15 12.84 20.22 5.34
CA VAL A 15 11.51 20.66 5.81
C VAL A 15 11.37 22.19 5.80
N ALA A 16 12.44 22.92 6.15
CA ALA A 16 12.41 24.38 6.15
C ALA A 16 12.33 24.94 4.72
N ASP A 17 13.09 24.36 3.79
CA ASP A 17 13.05 24.71 2.37
C ASP A 17 11.71 24.34 1.73
N LEU A 18 11.12 23.21 2.14
CA LEU A 18 9.77 22.83 1.74
C LEU A 18 8.73 23.85 2.22
N ILE A 19 8.82 24.32 3.47
CA ILE A 19 7.93 25.38 4.00
C ILE A 19 8.11 26.67 3.19
N ALA A 20 9.34 27.06 2.89
CA ALA A 20 9.61 28.25 2.06
C ALA A 20 9.01 28.10 0.67
N SER A 21 9.14 26.92 0.07
CA SER A 21 8.57 26.59 -1.24
C SER A 21 7.03 26.63 -1.22
N ILE A 22 6.39 26.08 -0.18
CA ILE A 22 4.93 26.13 -0.01
C ILE A 22 4.42 27.57 0.06
N LYS A 23 5.15 28.48 0.71
CA LYS A 23 4.75 29.90 0.83
C LYS A 23 4.84 30.68 -0.47
N ILE A 24 5.80 30.33 -1.33
CA ILE A 24 6.10 31.10 -2.56
C ILE A 24 5.44 30.47 -3.79
N SER A 25 5.23 29.16 -3.78
CA SER A 25 4.73 28.40 -4.93
C SER A 25 3.31 28.85 -5.32
N LYS A 26 3.11 29.09 -6.62
CA LYS A 26 1.78 29.26 -7.22
C LYS A 26 1.16 27.94 -7.69
N ILE A 27 1.92 26.84 -7.58
CA ILE A 27 1.53 25.49 -7.98
C ILE A 27 1.17 24.70 -6.71
N PRO A 28 0.05 23.96 -6.68
CA PRO A 28 -0.33 23.16 -5.53
C PRO A 28 0.71 22.06 -5.26
N ILE A 29 1.20 22.01 -4.03
CA ILE A 29 2.16 21.00 -3.57
C ILE A 29 1.38 19.93 -2.80
N ILE A 30 1.46 18.68 -3.27
CA ILE A 30 0.90 17.52 -2.57
C ILE A 30 2.04 16.82 -1.82
N CYS A 31 1.86 16.68 -0.51
CA CYS A 31 2.77 15.97 0.38
C CYS A 31 2.13 14.67 0.84
N ILE A 32 2.87 13.56 0.74
CA ILE A 32 2.44 12.24 1.21
C ILE A 32 3.39 11.83 2.34
N CYS A 33 2.83 11.30 3.42
CA CYS A 33 3.59 10.79 4.56
C CYS A 33 2.90 9.57 5.15
N ASN A 34 3.68 8.69 5.78
CA ASN A 34 3.14 7.53 6.50
C ASN A 34 2.79 7.90 7.94
N ASP A 35 3.66 8.65 8.63
CA ASP A 35 3.42 9.12 10.00
C ASP A 35 3.40 10.65 10.13
N ARG A 36 2.20 11.20 10.27
CA ARG A 36 1.97 12.64 10.51
C ARG A 36 2.43 13.13 11.88
N TYR A 37 2.57 12.24 12.87
CA TYR A 37 2.95 12.61 14.24
C TYR A 37 4.47 12.66 14.42
N SER A 38 5.22 12.28 13.38
CA SER A 38 6.66 12.41 13.32
C SER A 38 7.10 13.81 13.75
N GLN A 39 8.08 13.87 14.66
CA GLN A 39 8.61 15.13 15.18
C GLN A 39 9.20 16.02 14.08
N LYS A 40 9.62 15.42 12.96
CA LYS A 40 10.14 16.11 11.77
C LYS A 40 9.08 16.96 11.07
N LEU A 41 7.81 16.53 11.13
CA LEU A 41 6.70 17.20 10.45
C LEU A 41 5.97 18.22 11.32
N LYS A 42 6.33 18.37 12.61
CA LYS A 42 5.68 19.31 13.53
C LYS A 42 5.66 20.74 13.02
N SER A 43 6.73 21.20 12.37
CA SER A 43 6.82 22.54 11.79
C SER A 43 5.94 22.73 10.55
N LEU A 44 5.58 21.64 9.86
CA LEU A 44 4.79 21.65 8.63
C LEU A 44 3.27 21.70 8.90
N VAL A 45 2.82 21.30 10.11
CA VAL A 45 1.40 21.13 10.48
C VAL A 45 0.52 22.33 10.16
N ASN A 46 1.06 23.55 10.25
CA ASN A 46 0.30 24.79 10.01
C ASN A 46 0.27 25.24 8.54
N TYR A 47 0.94 24.52 7.64
CA TYR A 47 1.14 24.91 6.24
C TYR A 47 0.48 23.97 5.23
N TYR A 48 -0.25 22.95 5.68
CA TYR A 48 -0.96 22.02 4.79
C TYR A 48 -2.41 21.81 5.22
N LEU A 49 -3.23 21.41 4.25
CA LEU A 49 -4.57 20.85 4.51
C LEU A 49 -4.45 19.35 4.79
N LEU A 50 -4.91 18.91 5.96
CA LEU A 50 -4.81 17.51 6.35
C LEU A 50 -5.87 16.65 5.63
N LEU A 51 -5.41 15.70 4.83
CA LEU A 51 -6.22 14.61 4.29
C LEU A 51 -5.81 13.30 4.95
N SER A 52 -6.66 12.79 5.84
CA SER A 52 -6.38 11.57 6.62
C SER A 52 -6.88 10.34 5.88
N PHE A 53 -5.95 9.43 5.57
CA PHE A 53 -6.27 8.12 5.03
C PHE A 53 -6.42 7.11 6.17
N ARG A 54 -7.50 6.32 6.10
CA ARG A 54 -7.73 5.21 7.02
C ARG A 54 -7.59 3.90 6.26
N LYS A 55 -7.19 2.85 6.97
CA LYS A 55 -7.19 1.51 6.40
C LYS A 55 -8.61 1.16 5.92
N PRO A 56 -8.79 0.65 4.70
CA PRO A 56 -10.09 0.22 4.20
C PRO A 56 -10.61 -0.95 5.04
N THR A 57 -11.94 -1.07 5.14
CA THR A 57 -12.55 -2.23 5.80
C THR A 57 -12.37 -3.49 4.95
N LYS A 58 -12.41 -4.68 5.57
CA LYS A 58 -12.28 -5.95 4.85
C LYS A 58 -13.31 -6.11 3.72
N GLN A 59 -14.53 -5.62 3.92
CA GLN A 59 -15.61 -5.63 2.92
C GLN A 59 -15.30 -4.70 1.73
N GLN A 60 -14.78 -3.49 2.01
CA GLN A 60 -14.38 -2.55 0.95
C GLN A 60 -13.22 -3.12 0.12
N MET A 61 -12.26 -3.75 0.77
CA MET A 61 -11.15 -4.43 0.10
C MET A 61 -11.65 -5.61 -0.73
N ALA A 62 -12.44 -6.52 -0.15
CA ALA A 62 -12.95 -7.70 -0.84
C ALA A 62 -13.74 -7.32 -2.10
N LYS A 63 -14.60 -6.30 -2.01
CA LYS A 63 -15.33 -5.76 -3.17
C LYS A 63 -14.38 -5.27 -4.27
N ARG A 64 -13.31 -4.57 -3.91
CA ARG A 64 -12.33 -4.07 -4.89
C ARG A 64 -11.49 -5.21 -5.49
N LEU A 65 -11.08 -6.16 -4.67
CA LEU A 65 -10.33 -7.33 -5.11
C LEU A 65 -11.17 -8.23 -6.02
N MET A 66 -12.47 -8.35 -5.77
CA MET A 66 -13.40 -9.09 -6.63
C MET A 66 -13.50 -8.49 -8.02
N GLN A 67 -13.59 -7.15 -8.12
CA GLN A 67 -13.58 -6.46 -9.42
C GLN A 67 -12.30 -6.77 -10.22
N ILE A 68 -11.16 -6.81 -9.54
CA ILE A 68 -9.86 -7.08 -10.16
C ILE A 68 -9.77 -8.56 -10.55
N ALA A 69 -10.20 -9.48 -9.68
CA ALA A 69 -10.25 -10.90 -9.99
C ALA A 69 -11.11 -11.18 -11.23
N ASN A 70 -12.27 -10.55 -11.35
CA ASN A 70 -13.15 -10.67 -12.52
C ASN A 70 -12.50 -10.13 -13.79
N ALA A 71 -11.84 -8.96 -13.74
CA ALA A 71 -11.11 -8.41 -14.88
C ALA A 71 -9.97 -9.33 -15.33
N GLU A 72 -9.34 -10.02 -14.38
CA GLU A 72 -8.24 -10.96 -14.59
C GLU A 72 -8.74 -12.40 -14.87
N SER A 73 -10.04 -12.63 -15.07
CA SER A 73 -10.62 -13.96 -15.30
C SER A 73 -10.28 -15.00 -14.21
N LEU A 74 -10.13 -14.54 -12.97
CA LEU A 74 -9.79 -15.34 -11.80
C LEU A 74 -11.06 -15.65 -11.01
N GLN A 75 -11.38 -16.93 -10.83
CA GLN A 75 -12.57 -17.36 -10.09
C GLN A 75 -12.25 -17.47 -8.60
N ILE A 76 -12.77 -16.54 -7.80
CA ILE A 76 -12.57 -16.48 -6.34
C ILE A 76 -13.90 -16.26 -5.62
N ASN A 77 -14.09 -16.92 -4.48
CA ASN A 77 -15.22 -16.66 -3.58
C ASN A 77 -14.99 -15.40 -2.73
N GLU A 78 -16.01 -14.57 -2.55
CA GLU A 78 -15.95 -13.34 -1.74
C GLU A 78 -15.48 -13.58 -0.30
N ILE A 79 -15.93 -14.69 0.31
CA ILE A 79 -15.49 -15.10 1.66
C ILE A 79 -13.97 -15.29 1.72
N ALA A 80 -13.39 -15.81 0.64
CA ALA A 80 -11.95 -16.04 0.53
C ALA A 80 -11.19 -14.69 0.41
N LEU A 81 -11.75 -13.71 -0.30
CA LEU A 81 -11.18 -12.37 -0.40
C LEU A 81 -11.26 -11.58 0.91
N GLU A 82 -12.35 -11.75 1.68
CA GLU A 82 -12.47 -11.15 3.00
C GLU A 82 -11.41 -11.69 3.97
N GLU A 83 -11.16 -13.00 3.95
CA GLU A 83 -10.11 -13.62 4.77
C GLU A 83 -8.71 -13.14 4.36
N LEU A 84 -8.46 -12.99 3.06
CA LEU A 84 -7.23 -12.38 2.56
C LEU A 84 -7.07 -10.94 3.06
N ALA A 85 -8.13 -10.13 2.98
CA ALA A 85 -8.13 -8.75 3.43
C ALA A 85 -7.93 -8.61 4.95
N GLU A 86 -8.46 -9.56 5.74
CA GLU A 86 -8.25 -9.62 7.17
C GLU A 86 -6.79 -9.96 7.51
N ARG A 87 -6.19 -10.92 6.79
CA ARG A 87 -4.80 -11.32 7.01
C ARG A 87 -3.78 -10.24 6.64
N VAL A 88 -4.00 -9.51 5.54
CA VAL A 88 -3.11 -8.43 5.10
C VAL A 88 -3.32 -7.13 5.88
N ASN A 89 -4.21 -7.12 6.88
CA ASN A 89 -4.42 -6.01 7.82
C ASN A 89 -4.67 -4.65 7.11
N GLY A 90 -5.49 -4.65 6.07
CA GLY A 90 -5.86 -3.43 5.35
C GLY A 90 -4.91 -3.00 4.23
N ASP A 91 -3.83 -3.75 3.94
CA ASP A 91 -2.87 -3.39 2.89
C ASP A 91 -3.32 -3.88 1.50
N MET A 92 -3.78 -2.95 0.67
CA MET A 92 -4.22 -3.24 -0.70
C MET A 92 -3.09 -3.69 -1.61
N ARG A 93 -1.86 -3.17 -1.45
CA ARG A 93 -0.72 -3.57 -2.31
C ARG A 93 -0.34 -5.01 -2.02
N MET A 94 -0.25 -5.35 -0.73
CA MET A 94 0.03 -6.72 -0.31
C MET A 94 -1.06 -7.69 -0.76
N ALA A 95 -2.34 -7.33 -0.61
CA ALA A 95 -3.46 -8.15 -1.08
C ALA A 95 -3.42 -8.42 -2.59
N LEU A 96 -3.11 -7.40 -3.39
CA LEU A 96 -2.97 -7.53 -4.85
C LEU A 96 -1.81 -8.43 -5.24
N ASN A 97 -0.65 -8.26 -4.60
CA ASN A 97 0.51 -9.10 -4.84
C ASN A 97 0.16 -10.58 -4.55
N GLN A 98 -0.53 -10.86 -3.45
CA GLN A 98 -0.97 -12.22 -3.13
C GLN A 98 -1.89 -12.78 -4.21
N LEU A 99 -2.88 -12.00 -4.69
CA LEU A 99 -3.74 -12.43 -5.79
C LEU A 99 -2.97 -12.71 -7.08
N GLN A 100 -2.01 -11.85 -7.43
CA GLN A 100 -1.15 -12.04 -8.60
C GLN A 100 -0.33 -13.34 -8.48
N TYR A 101 0.26 -13.61 -7.31
CA TYR A 101 0.95 -14.88 -7.06
C TYR A 101 0.01 -16.09 -7.16
N MET A 102 -1.24 -15.98 -6.71
CA MET A 102 -2.20 -17.08 -6.81
C MET A 102 -2.58 -17.38 -8.25
N LYS A 103 -2.76 -16.33 -9.06
CA LYS A 103 -3.04 -16.47 -10.48
C LYS A 103 -1.93 -17.18 -11.25
N LEU A 104 -0.66 -16.97 -10.88
CA LEU A 104 0.47 -17.68 -11.51
C LEU A 104 0.43 -19.20 -11.30
N SER A 105 -0.19 -19.67 -10.21
CA SER A 105 -0.26 -21.09 -9.89
C SER A 105 -1.59 -21.76 -10.28
N MET A 106 -2.71 -21.02 -10.23
CA MET A 106 -4.06 -21.59 -10.32
C MET A 106 -5.04 -20.57 -10.94
N SER A 107 -6.00 -21.05 -11.73
CA SER A 107 -7.07 -20.25 -12.32
C SER A 107 -8.34 -20.15 -11.44
N VAL A 108 -8.51 -21.10 -10.52
CA VAL A 108 -9.62 -21.15 -9.56
C VAL A 108 -9.04 -21.20 -8.16
N ILE A 109 -9.45 -20.29 -7.28
CA ILE A 109 -8.93 -20.19 -5.92
C ILE A 109 -10.05 -20.44 -4.91
N LYS A 110 -9.86 -21.46 -4.09
CA LYS A 110 -10.77 -21.80 -2.98
C LYS A 110 -10.28 -21.18 -1.67
N TYR A 111 -11.17 -21.14 -0.69
CA TYR A 111 -10.89 -20.63 0.65
C TYR A 111 -9.65 -21.29 1.30
N ASP A 112 -9.55 -22.62 1.20
CA ASP A 112 -8.42 -23.37 1.79
C ASP A 112 -7.07 -23.04 1.15
N ASP A 113 -7.07 -22.64 -0.12
CA ASP A 113 -5.84 -22.31 -0.86
C ASP A 113 -5.25 -20.99 -0.33
N ILE A 114 -6.11 -20.02 -0.02
CA ILE A 114 -5.71 -18.75 0.62
C ILE A 114 -5.11 -19.04 2.00
N ARG A 115 -5.79 -19.84 2.82
CA ARG A 115 -5.32 -20.18 4.17
C ARG A 115 -3.97 -20.88 4.16
N LYS A 116 -3.79 -21.89 3.31
CA LYS A 116 -2.51 -22.62 3.16
C LYS A 116 -1.39 -21.71 2.69
N ARG A 117 -1.66 -20.83 1.72
CA ARG A 117 -0.64 -19.93 1.16
C ARG A 117 -0.25 -18.82 2.13
N LEU A 118 -1.17 -18.31 2.92
CA LEU A 118 -0.83 -17.30 3.93
C LEU A 118 0.01 -17.89 5.07
N LEU A 119 -0.14 -19.19 5.35
CA LEU A 119 0.74 -19.91 6.28
C LEU A 119 2.15 -20.13 5.72
N SER A 120 2.30 -20.38 4.41
CA SER A 120 3.61 -20.52 3.77
C SER A 120 4.30 -19.16 3.58
N SER A 121 3.56 -18.12 3.20
CA SER A 121 4.09 -16.77 2.95
C SER A 121 4.69 -16.12 4.20
N ALA A 122 4.23 -16.49 5.40
CA ALA A 122 4.82 -16.06 6.66
C ALA A 122 6.27 -16.57 6.88
N LYS A 123 6.70 -17.59 6.12
CA LYS A 123 8.09 -18.09 6.13
C LYS A 123 8.97 -17.45 5.05
N ASP A 124 8.37 -16.87 4.01
CA ASP A 124 9.05 -16.39 2.79
C ASP A 124 9.13 -14.85 2.69
N GLU A 125 9.10 -14.14 3.82
CA GLU A 125 9.20 -12.67 3.89
C GLU A 125 10.51 -12.10 3.29
N HIS A 126 11.52 -12.95 3.03
CA HIS A 126 12.84 -12.58 2.49
C HIS A 126 12.97 -12.57 0.95
N ILE A 127 11.97 -13.02 0.18
CA ILE A 127 12.11 -13.16 -1.30
C ILE A 127 11.64 -11.90 -2.07
N PHE A 128 11.00 -10.95 -1.40
CA PHE A 128 10.23 -9.86 -2.01
C PHE A 128 11.00 -8.80 -2.82
N HIS A 129 12.34 -8.77 -2.77
CA HIS A 129 13.11 -7.67 -3.39
C HIS A 129 13.65 -7.94 -4.80
N ARG A 130 13.42 -9.11 -5.41
CA ARG A 130 14.21 -9.53 -6.61
C ARG A 130 13.48 -9.72 -7.94
N ARG A 131 12.18 -9.44 -8.07
CA ARG A 131 11.46 -9.83 -9.31
C ARG A 131 10.55 -8.80 -9.98
N CYS A 132 10.18 -7.68 -9.34
CA CYS A 132 9.36 -6.65 -9.98
C CYS A 132 10.07 -5.88 -11.12
N GLU A 133 11.38 -6.03 -11.28
CA GLU A 133 12.16 -5.29 -12.30
C GLU A 133 12.07 -5.88 -13.72
N LYS A 134 11.42 -7.04 -13.90
CA LYS A 134 11.43 -7.76 -15.20
C LYS A 134 10.17 -7.62 -16.05
N ASP A 135 9.05 -7.18 -15.47
CA ASP A 135 7.76 -7.09 -16.20
C ASP A 135 7.39 -5.66 -16.63
N TRP A 136 8.30 -4.68 -16.45
CA TRP A 136 8.13 -3.28 -16.86
C TRP A 136 9.13 -2.82 -17.94
N LYS A 137 9.71 -3.77 -18.70
CA LYS A 137 10.50 -3.48 -19.90
C LYS A 137 9.79 -3.97 -21.17
#